data_AF-A0A2E6WCI9-F1
#
_entry.id   AF-A0A2E6WCI9-F1
#
_cell.length_a   1.000
_cell.length_b   1.000
_cell.length_c   1.000
_cell.angle_alpha   90.00
_cell.angle_beta   90.00
_cell.angle_gamma   90.00
#
_symmetry.space_group_name_H-M   'P 1'
#
loop_
_entity.id
_entity.type
_entity.pdbx_description
1 polymer ?
#
loop_
_entity_poly.entity_id
_entity_poly.type
_entity_poly.pdbx_seq_one_letter_code
_entity_poly.pdbx_strand_id
1 'polypeptide(L)'
;MPISLLCSSCQQPLKVPDELAGKNCSCPYCKTVMRVPTPKIKDAPTINGGDERAVGRSRESQSRPNRSSSAKFTSDGSNVSLLKSAIIGVSSAVLLFLLLLPLQQMGYRLGTMFWDSIGINFPTTLLMFWSFAILLLKQRKLANQKNAFIMDVLPATVSEEITLESLNAFVDHINSIPRNCRETMLVNRVIRGIEHFRVRKSAAETVTMMESQSGIDVANVNSSYAIIKVFIWAMPILGFIGTVMGVSTAVSGLSATLENASDVSAVTSSMKSVFGGLGTAFDTTLLALIMSMLVKIPTSALQRNEGSLVTLVDEYCNENLLRRLNDGKEGGAERGSQGLALGNTPSLLKEALMESLGTSELKEFQKQSAENAIAIASQIRVAAQISTDMQNNLSTLTATMAGLTKQASETTNVLKAQLEQHRQEVVAHQPKRRKGWFSRSGSKRKRR
;
A
#
# COMPACT_ATOMS: atom_id res chain seq x y z
N MET A 1 28.06 -21.70 -5.21
CA MET A 1 28.59 -21.70 -3.83
C MET A 1 28.93 -20.27 -3.44
N PRO A 2 28.38 -19.70 -2.37
CA PRO A 2 28.62 -18.29 -2.02
C PRO A 2 30.12 -18.00 -1.87
N ILE A 3 30.59 -16.93 -2.52
CA ILE A 3 31.99 -16.49 -2.48
C ILE A 3 32.22 -15.79 -1.14
N SER A 4 33.12 -16.33 -0.33
CA SER A 4 33.56 -15.71 0.93
C SER A 4 34.76 -14.81 0.65
N LEU A 5 34.65 -13.51 0.93
CA LEU A 5 35.70 -12.53 0.69
C LEU A 5 35.88 -11.59 1.89
N LEU A 6 37.11 -11.13 2.11
CA LEU A 6 37.45 -10.15 3.14
C LEU A 6 37.38 -8.74 2.55
N CYS A 7 36.86 -7.78 3.31
CA CYS A 7 36.88 -6.39 2.87
C CYS A 7 38.30 -5.82 2.85
N SER A 8 38.71 -5.18 1.75
CA SER A 8 40.03 -4.54 1.61
C SER A 8 40.29 -3.40 2.60
N SER A 9 39.24 -2.78 3.14
CA SER A 9 39.36 -1.63 4.04
C SER A 9 39.17 -1.99 5.52
N CYS A 10 38.29 -2.94 5.85
CA CYS A 10 37.97 -3.26 7.25
C CYS A 10 38.23 -4.73 7.62
N GLN A 11 38.73 -5.54 6.69
CA GLN A 11 39.05 -6.96 6.85
C GLN A 11 37.92 -7.84 7.42
N GLN A 12 36.68 -7.37 7.36
CA GLN A 12 35.53 -8.15 7.80
C GLN A 12 35.12 -9.18 6.73
N PRO A 13 34.75 -10.42 7.12
CA PRO A 13 34.31 -11.46 6.19
C PRO A 13 32.92 -11.14 5.63
N LEU A 14 32.75 -11.31 4.31
CA LEU A 14 31.52 -11.08 3.56
C LEU A 14 31.20 -12.32 2.72
N LYS A 15 29.95 -12.79 2.76
CA LYS A 15 29.45 -13.82 1.84
C LYS A 15 28.63 -13.15 0.75
N VAL A 16 29.03 -13.35 -0.51
CA VAL A 16 28.35 -12.77 -1.66
C VAL A 16 27.85 -13.89 -2.59
N PRO A 17 26.61 -13.83 -3.10
CA PRO A 17 26.11 -14.77 -4.11
C PRO A 17 26.98 -14.76 -5.38
N ASP A 18 27.11 -15.93 -6.04
CA ASP A 18 27.92 -16.10 -7.27
C ASP A 18 27.51 -15.16 -8.41
N GLU A 19 26.25 -14.74 -8.45
CA GLU A 19 25.67 -13.85 -9.48
C GLU A 19 26.27 -12.42 -9.49
N LEU A 20 27.03 -12.10 -8.44
CA LEU A 20 27.73 -10.82 -8.27
C LEU A 20 29.25 -10.93 -8.53
N ALA A 21 29.76 -12.09 -8.97
CA ALA A 21 31.14 -12.23 -9.40
C ALA A 21 31.48 -11.22 -10.51
N GLY A 22 32.54 -10.42 -10.31
CA GLY A 22 32.97 -9.37 -11.24
C GLY A 22 32.25 -8.02 -11.12
N LYS A 23 31.19 -7.91 -10.32
CA LYS A 23 30.44 -6.66 -10.06
C LYS A 23 30.94 -5.95 -8.80
N ASN A 24 30.65 -4.65 -8.70
CA ASN A 24 30.99 -3.82 -7.54
C ASN A 24 29.96 -4.01 -6.42
N CYS A 25 30.39 -4.43 -5.24
CA CYS A 25 29.59 -4.49 -4.02
C CYS A 25 30.12 -3.47 -3.01
N SER A 26 29.22 -2.79 -2.29
CA SER A 26 29.60 -1.88 -1.20
C SER A 26 29.69 -2.67 0.09
N CYS A 27 30.81 -2.54 0.81
CA CYS A 27 30.95 -3.13 2.13
C CYS A 27 29.92 -2.50 3.10
N PRO A 28 29.08 -3.28 3.79
CA PRO A 28 28.10 -2.76 4.75
C PRO A 28 28.73 -2.24 6.05
N TYR A 29 29.96 -2.65 6.37
CA TYR A 29 30.68 -2.19 7.57
C TYR A 29 31.32 -0.81 7.38
N CYS A 30 32.04 -0.59 6.28
CA CYS A 30 32.81 0.64 6.04
C CYS A 30 32.34 1.47 4.84
N LYS A 31 31.35 0.98 4.06
CA LYS A 31 30.84 1.59 2.82
C LYS A 31 31.85 1.67 1.66
N THR A 32 33.02 1.05 1.80
CA THR A 32 34.00 0.96 0.71
C THR A 32 33.47 0.07 -0.41
N VAL A 33 33.47 0.59 -1.63
CA VAL A 33 33.07 -0.14 -2.84
C VAL A 33 34.22 -1.05 -3.29
N MET A 34 33.95 -2.33 -3.44
CA MET A 34 34.94 -3.34 -3.81
C MET A 34 34.40 -4.22 -4.93
N ARG A 35 35.30 -4.77 -5.74
CA ARG A 35 34.95 -5.64 -6.86
C ARG A 35 35.10 -7.10 -6.44
N VAL A 36 34.06 -7.91 -6.62
CA VAL A 36 34.09 -9.34 -6.28
C VAL A 36 35.02 -10.07 -7.26
N PRO A 37 36.12 -10.70 -6.79
CA PRO A 37 37.08 -11.38 -7.67
C PRO A 37 36.46 -12.65 -8.26
N THR A 38 36.70 -12.87 -9.56
CA THR A 38 36.33 -14.13 -10.25
C THR A 38 37.32 -15.25 -9.88
N PRO A 39 36.84 -16.45 -9.56
CA PRO A 39 37.69 -17.53 -9.07
C PRO A 39 38.64 -18.02 -10.17
N LYS A 40 39.95 -17.95 -9.92
CA LYS A 40 40.98 -18.76 -10.60
C LYS A 40 41.65 -19.63 -9.53
N ILE A 41 41.56 -20.93 -9.73
CA ILE A 41 42.21 -21.97 -8.91
C ILE A 41 43.72 -21.93 -9.16
N LYS A 42 44.54 -22.03 -8.09
CA LYS A 42 45.82 -22.76 -8.02
C LYS A 42 46.47 -22.68 -6.62
N ASP A 43 46.54 -23.85 -5.99
CA ASP A 43 47.64 -24.51 -5.26
C ASP A 43 48.46 -23.80 -4.15
N ALA A 44 48.52 -24.46 -2.99
CA ALA A 44 49.52 -24.34 -1.90
C ALA A 44 50.91 -24.87 -2.37
N PRO A 45 52.08 -24.68 -1.68
CA PRO A 45 52.39 -24.70 -0.22
C PRO A 45 53.29 -23.49 0.20
N THR A 46 53.87 -23.27 1.40
CA THR A 46 54.61 -24.12 2.35
C THR A 46 54.90 -23.33 3.66
N ILE A 47 55.16 -24.06 4.75
CA ILE A 47 55.57 -23.63 6.11
C ILE A 47 57.05 -23.19 6.15
N ASN A 48 57.40 -22.21 7.01
CA ASN A 48 58.60 -22.22 7.87
C ASN A 48 58.59 -21.07 8.91
N GLY A 49 59.06 -21.39 10.13
CA GLY A 49 59.03 -20.54 11.32
C GLY A 49 60.28 -19.69 11.57
N GLY A 50 60.36 -19.08 12.76
CA GLY A 50 61.56 -18.43 13.30
C GLY A 50 61.31 -17.25 14.24
N ASP A 51 61.59 -17.48 15.53
CA ASP A 51 62.28 -16.62 16.53
C ASP A 51 61.60 -15.49 17.33
N GLU A 52 61.53 -15.79 18.65
CA GLU A 52 62.03 -15.09 19.85
C GLU A 52 61.63 -13.65 20.26
N ARG A 53 61.09 -13.62 21.50
CA ARG A 53 61.31 -12.70 22.66
C ARG A 53 60.88 -11.22 22.58
N ALA A 54 60.00 -10.83 23.52
CA ALA A 54 60.35 -9.89 24.60
C ALA A 54 59.24 -9.77 25.66
N VAL A 55 59.68 -9.62 26.91
CA VAL A 55 58.94 -9.50 28.16
C VAL A 55 58.30 -8.11 28.32
N GLY A 56 57.10 -8.04 28.90
CA GLY A 56 56.48 -6.78 29.33
C GLY A 56 55.30 -7.02 30.28
N ARG A 57 55.59 -7.01 31.58
CA ARG A 57 54.63 -7.17 32.69
C ARG A 57 54.09 -5.81 33.11
N SER A 58 52.79 -5.55 33.01
CA SER A 58 52.12 -4.59 33.92
C SER A 58 50.58 -4.52 33.78
N ARG A 59 49.96 -4.60 34.96
CA ARG A 59 48.69 -3.99 35.41
C ARG A 59 47.36 -4.60 34.98
N GLU A 60 46.94 -5.51 35.86
CA GLU A 60 45.57 -5.77 36.27
C GLU A 60 44.75 -4.48 36.48
N SER A 61 43.66 -4.35 35.73
CA SER A 61 42.59 -3.38 35.95
C SER A 61 41.27 -4.15 35.91
N GLN A 62 40.80 -4.53 37.10
CA GLN A 62 39.46 -5.05 37.32
C GLN A 62 38.43 -3.97 36.92
N SER A 63 37.83 -4.09 35.73
CA SER A 63 36.63 -3.34 35.38
C SER A 63 35.40 -4.12 35.82
N ARG A 64 34.70 -3.57 36.82
CA ARG A 64 33.39 -4.00 37.34
C ARG A 64 32.38 -4.25 36.19
N PRO A 65 31.48 -5.23 36.33
CA PRO A 65 30.51 -5.55 35.30
C PRO A 65 29.54 -4.38 35.14
N ASN A 66 29.50 -3.81 33.92
CA ASN A 66 28.60 -2.72 33.60
C ASN A 66 27.17 -3.26 33.62
N ARG A 67 26.33 -2.68 34.48
CA ARG A 67 24.91 -3.04 34.61
C ARG A 67 24.24 -2.96 33.25
N SER A 68 23.54 -4.03 32.92
CA SER A 68 22.73 -4.22 31.72
C SER A 68 21.84 -3.01 31.46
N SER A 69 22.18 -2.23 30.42
CA SER A 69 21.18 -1.46 29.73
C SER A 69 20.21 -2.46 29.11
N SER A 70 19.04 -2.62 29.72
CA SER A 70 17.91 -3.37 29.14
C SER A 70 17.73 -2.88 27.71
N ALA A 71 18.23 -3.67 26.75
CA ALA A 71 18.08 -3.39 25.35
C ALA A 71 16.59 -3.50 25.07
N LYS A 72 15.93 -2.35 24.97
CA LYS A 72 14.51 -2.22 24.68
C LYS A 72 14.29 -2.73 23.25
N PHE A 73 14.19 -4.04 23.11
CA PHE A 73 14.13 -4.74 21.84
C PHE A 73 12.67 -4.75 21.36
N THR A 74 12.20 -3.56 20.99
CA THR A 74 10.86 -3.39 20.42
C THR A 74 10.83 -4.09 19.08
N SER A 75 9.87 -5.01 18.89
CA SER A 75 9.60 -5.79 17.67
C SER A 75 9.09 -4.93 16.52
N ASP A 76 9.73 -3.78 16.29
CA ASP A 76 9.30 -2.74 15.36
C ASP A 76 9.79 -3.04 13.95
N GLY A 77 9.83 -4.32 13.55
CA GLY A 77 10.43 -4.78 12.31
C GLY A 77 9.71 -4.26 11.06
N SER A 78 8.38 -4.05 11.14
CA SER A 78 7.57 -3.67 9.98
C SER A 78 6.92 -2.28 10.09
N ASN A 79 6.81 -1.67 11.28
CA ASN A 79 6.19 -0.36 11.40
C ASN A 79 7.09 0.76 10.88
N VAL A 80 6.43 1.79 10.37
CA VAL A 80 7.04 3.04 9.95
C VAL A 80 6.41 4.15 10.77
N SER A 81 7.20 5.14 11.15
CA SER A 81 6.69 6.30 11.88
C SER A 81 5.62 7.03 11.08
N LEU A 82 4.37 6.95 11.55
CA LEU A 82 3.19 7.53 10.90
C LEU A 82 3.33 9.05 10.71
N LEU A 83 3.99 9.74 11.65
CA LEU A 83 4.23 11.18 11.55
C LEU A 83 5.16 11.54 10.38
N LYS A 84 6.24 10.77 10.15
CA LYS A 84 7.15 11.06 9.02
C LYS A 84 6.45 10.82 7.69
N SER A 85 5.65 9.76 7.56
CA SER A 85 4.89 9.52 6.34
C SER A 85 3.80 10.56 6.12
N ALA A 86 3.17 11.06 7.20
CA ALA A 86 2.16 12.12 7.11
C ALA A 86 2.75 13.43 6.59
N ILE A 87 3.90 13.86 7.12
CA ILE A 87 4.58 15.09 6.67
C ILE A 87 4.96 14.98 5.19
N ILE A 88 5.52 13.84 4.77
CA ILE A 88 5.86 13.60 3.36
C ILE A 88 4.61 13.60 2.48
N GLY A 89 3.53 12.94 2.92
CA GLY A 89 2.26 12.87 2.19
C GLY A 89 1.62 14.24 2.01
N VAL A 90 1.46 15.02 3.08
CA VAL A 90 0.89 16.36 3.06
C VAL A 90 1.73 17.30 2.20
N SER A 91 3.06 17.28 2.36
CA SER A 91 3.96 18.12 1.56
C SER A 91 3.85 17.81 0.07
N SER A 92 3.77 16.51 -0.28
CA SER A 92 3.63 16.07 -1.68
C SER A 92 2.28 16.45 -2.27
N ALA A 93 1.20 16.35 -1.49
CA ALA A 93 -0.14 16.73 -1.93
C ALA A 93 -0.25 18.25 -2.17
N VAL A 94 0.26 19.06 -1.23
CA VAL A 94 0.30 20.52 -1.40
C VAL A 94 1.15 20.91 -2.61
N LEU A 95 2.30 20.27 -2.80
CA LEU A 95 3.16 20.51 -3.95
C LEU A 95 2.45 20.20 -5.28
N LEU A 96 1.68 19.10 -5.36
CA LEU A 96 0.90 18.76 -6.54
C LEU A 96 -0.17 19.84 -6.84
N PHE A 97 -0.87 20.33 -5.83
CA PHE A 97 -1.85 21.41 -6.02
C PHE A 97 -1.21 22.74 -6.44
N LEU A 98 -0.04 23.07 -5.89
CA LEU A 98 0.74 24.23 -6.33
C LEU A 98 1.21 24.09 -7.78
N LEU A 99 1.61 22.89 -8.20
CA LEU A 99 2.00 22.60 -9.58
C LEU A 99 0.81 22.62 -10.55
N LEU A 100 -0.40 22.30 -10.07
CA LEU A 100 -1.63 22.38 -10.85
C LEU A 100 -2.15 23.81 -11.04
N LEU A 101 -1.72 24.80 -10.25
CA LEU A 101 -2.10 26.21 -10.41
C LEU A 101 -1.79 26.78 -11.81
N PRO A 102 -0.55 26.70 -12.33
CA PRO A 102 -0.25 27.19 -13.68
C PRO A 102 -0.99 26.41 -14.77
N LEU A 103 -1.25 25.11 -14.55
CA LEU A 103 -1.99 24.26 -15.48
C LEU A 103 -3.47 24.66 -15.58
N GLN A 104 -4.06 25.16 -14.49
CA GLN A 104 -5.41 25.74 -14.49
C GLN A 104 -5.45 27.03 -15.33
N GLN A 105 -4.44 27.90 -15.21
CA GLN A 105 -4.35 29.14 -15.98
C GLN A 105 -4.19 28.88 -17.49
N MET A 106 -3.54 27.76 -17.85
CA MET A 106 -3.38 27.30 -19.23
C MET A 106 -4.60 26.57 -19.80
N GLY A 107 -5.67 26.38 -19.02
CA GLY A 107 -6.94 25.79 -19.50
C GLY A 107 -6.91 24.28 -19.74
N TYR A 108 -5.94 23.55 -19.19
CA TYR A 108 -5.95 22.08 -19.29
C TYR A 108 -7.10 21.49 -18.47
N ARG A 109 -7.89 20.58 -19.08
CA ARG A 109 -9.05 19.92 -18.44
C ARG A 109 -8.73 19.28 -17.08
N LEU A 110 -7.52 18.76 -16.90
CA LEU A 110 -7.10 18.13 -15.65
C LEU A 110 -6.95 19.15 -14.51
N GLY A 111 -6.45 20.36 -14.82
CA GLY A 111 -6.28 21.44 -13.84
C GLY A 111 -7.62 21.99 -13.38
N THR A 112 -8.55 22.24 -14.31
CA THR A 112 -9.90 22.71 -13.98
C THR A 112 -10.64 21.68 -13.12
N MET A 113 -10.59 20.40 -13.50
CA MET A 113 -11.24 19.32 -12.74
C MET A 113 -10.76 19.21 -11.28
N PHE A 114 -9.46 19.37 -11.01
CA PHE A 114 -8.93 19.32 -9.64
C PHE A 114 -9.39 20.51 -8.79
N TRP A 115 -9.45 21.69 -9.39
CA TRP A 115 -9.81 22.94 -8.70
C TRP A 115 -11.31 23.10 -8.50
N ASP A 116 -12.13 22.70 -9.47
CA ASP A 116 -13.60 22.80 -9.41
C ASP A 116 -14.19 21.96 -8.25
N SER A 117 -13.53 20.87 -7.89
CA SER A 117 -13.92 19.96 -6.80
C SER A 117 -12.82 19.79 -5.75
N ILE A 118 -12.16 20.89 -5.37
CA ILE A 118 -11.07 20.88 -4.40
C ILE A 118 -11.46 20.20 -3.08
N GLY A 119 -12.72 20.35 -2.63
CA GLY A 119 -13.22 19.76 -1.38
C GLY A 119 -13.13 18.23 -1.33
N ILE A 120 -13.24 17.54 -2.47
CA ILE A 120 -13.14 16.07 -2.55
C ILE A 120 -11.77 15.64 -3.09
N ASN A 121 -11.28 16.33 -4.12
CA ASN A 121 -10.03 15.98 -4.79
C ASN A 121 -8.79 16.21 -3.89
N PHE A 122 -8.83 17.20 -2.99
CA PHE A 122 -7.72 17.42 -2.07
C PHE A 122 -7.60 16.29 -1.03
N PRO A 123 -8.67 15.88 -0.31
CA PRO A 123 -8.58 14.71 0.57
C PRO A 123 -8.17 13.41 -0.13
N THR A 124 -8.71 13.11 -1.32
CA THR A 124 -8.37 11.87 -2.04
C THR A 124 -6.90 11.82 -2.45
N THR A 125 -6.37 12.92 -2.99
CA THR A 125 -4.95 13.04 -3.35
C THR A 125 -4.03 13.00 -2.13
N LEU A 126 -4.44 13.62 -1.01
CA LEU A 126 -3.71 13.53 0.26
C LEU A 126 -3.59 12.09 0.74
N LEU A 127 -4.70 11.34 0.74
CA LEU A 127 -4.70 9.93 1.13
C LEU A 127 -3.83 9.08 0.18
N MET A 128 -3.86 9.38 -1.12
CA MET A 128 -3.03 8.71 -2.12
C MET A 128 -1.53 8.95 -1.84
N PHE A 129 -1.11 10.21 -1.69
CA PHE A 129 0.29 10.56 -1.43
C PHE A 129 0.78 10.06 -0.08
N TRP A 130 -0.07 10.10 0.95
CA TRP A 130 0.28 9.54 2.25
C TRP A 130 0.45 8.02 2.17
N SER A 131 -0.43 7.32 1.43
CA SER A 131 -0.28 5.88 1.18
C SER A 131 1.05 5.58 0.48
N PHE A 132 1.37 6.31 -0.59
CA PHE A 132 2.65 6.14 -1.29
C PHE A 132 3.86 6.44 -0.39
N ALA A 133 3.79 7.46 0.47
CA ALA A 133 4.85 7.76 1.42
C ALA A 133 5.08 6.59 2.39
N ILE A 134 4.03 5.96 2.91
CA ILE A 134 4.15 4.77 3.77
C ILE A 134 4.78 3.61 2.99
N LEU A 135 4.29 3.34 1.76
CA LEU A 135 4.80 2.26 0.92
C LEU A 135 6.28 2.44 0.56
N LEU A 136 6.71 3.66 0.22
CA LEU A 136 8.11 3.96 -0.09
C LEU A 136 9.03 3.75 1.12
N LEU A 137 8.61 4.18 2.31
CA LEU A 137 9.37 3.97 3.53
C LEU A 137 9.46 2.47 3.88
N LYS A 138 8.36 1.72 3.74
CA LYS A 138 8.36 0.27 3.92
C LYS A 138 9.23 -0.44 2.88
N GLN A 139 9.20 -0.03 1.62
CA GLN A 139 10.03 -0.61 0.56
C GLN A 139 11.52 -0.41 0.84
N ARG A 140 11.93 0.75 1.34
CA ARG A 140 13.31 1.01 1.77
C ARG A 140 13.71 0.13 2.96
N LYS A 141 12.80 -0.03 3.93
CA LYS A 141 13.02 -0.91 5.09
C LYS A 141 13.17 -2.38 4.69
N LEU A 142 12.30 -2.86 3.79
CA LEU A 142 12.37 -4.20 3.22
C LEU A 142 13.68 -4.42 2.46
N ALA A 143 14.15 -3.44 1.69
CA ALA A 143 15.44 -3.53 1.00
C ALA A 143 16.60 -3.64 2.01
N ASN A 144 16.57 -2.87 3.10
CA ASN A 144 17.56 -2.98 4.18
C ASN A 144 17.51 -4.36 4.87
N GLN A 145 16.32 -4.92 5.08
CA GLN A 145 16.15 -6.26 5.65
C GLN A 145 16.70 -7.35 4.73
N LYS A 146 16.45 -7.26 3.42
CA LYS A 146 17.03 -8.19 2.43
C LYS A 146 18.56 -8.12 2.41
N ASN A 147 19.14 -6.92 2.57
CA ASN A 147 20.59 -6.77 2.64
C ASN A 147 21.20 -7.44 3.89
N ALA A 148 20.45 -7.61 4.97
CA ALA A 148 20.95 -8.31 6.15
C ALA A 148 21.11 -9.83 5.93
N PHE A 149 20.39 -10.43 4.97
CA PHE A 149 20.60 -11.84 4.61
C PHE A 149 21.93 -12.09 3.89
N ILE A 150 22.58 -11.04 3.37
CA ILE A 150 23.92 -11.13 2.78
C ILE A 150 24.99 -11.25 3.89
N MET A 151 24.64 -10.83 5.11
CA MET A 151 25.52 -10.91 6.26
C MET A 151 25.39 -12.30 6.87
N ASP A 152 26.51 -12.96 7.10
CA ASP A 152 26.53 -14.25 7.79
C ASP A 152 26.30 -14.01 9.29
N VAL A 153 25.03 -14.05 9.73
CA VAL A 153 24.66 -13.80 11.14
C VAL A 153 25.16 -14.93 12.07
N LEU A 154 25.27 -16.15 11.54
CA LEU A 154 25.68 -17.36 12.25
C LEU A 154 26.85 -18.03 11.53
N PRO A 155 28.04 -17.41 11.48
CA PRO A 155 29.16 -17.96 10.75
C PRO A 155 29.61 -19.31 11.34
N ALA A 156 29.87 -20.28 10.45
CA ALA A 156 30.41 -21.59 10.83
C ALA A 156 31.85 -21.50 11.38
N THR A 157 32.54 -20.36 11.18
CA THR A 157 33.91 -20.13 11.67
C THR A 157 33.99 -19.89 13.18
N VAL A 158 32.88 -19.55 13.85
CA VAL A 158 32.85 -19.32 15.31
C VAL A 158 32.73 -20.65 16.06
N SER A 159 31.83 -21.52 15.60
CA SER A 159 31.67 -22.89 16.09
C SER A 159 30.76 -23.64 15.13
N GLU A 160 31.02 -24.92 14.85
CA GLU A 160 30.13 -25.75 14.01
C GLU A 160 28.81 -26.04 14.73
N GLU A 161 28.86 -26.29 16.04
CA GLU A 161 27.69 -26.50 16.91
C GLU A 161 27.47 -25.33 17.88
N ILE A 162 26.20 -25.01 18.15
CA ILE A 162 25.78 -24.00 19.10
C ILE A 162 25.49 -24.71 20.43
N THR A 163 26.49 -24.68 21.32
CA THR A 163 26.44 -25.22 22.69
C THR A 163 26.35 -24.10 23.70
N LEU A 164 26.01 -24.42 24.96
CA LEU A 164 25.87 -23.40 26.01
C LEU A 164 27.14 -22.56 26.25
N GLU A 165 28.31 -23.12 25.94
CA GLU A 165 29.61 -22.45 26.08
C GLU A 165 29.89 -21.51 24.91
N SER A 166 29.51 -21.90 23.68
CA SER A 166 29.74 -21.10 22.48
C SER A 166 28.70 -19.98 22.27
N LEU A 167 27.56 -20.02 22.97
CA LEU A 167 26.51 -18.99 22.89
C LEU A 167 27.03 -17.57 23.10
N ASN A 168 27.94 -17.36 24.04
CA ASN A 168 28.46 -16.02 24.34
C ASN A 168 29.25 -15.45 23.14
N ALA A 169 30.04 -16.30 22.46
CA ALA A 169 30.77 -15.89 21.27
C ALA A 169 29.84 -15.49 20.11
N PHE A 170 28.71 -16.19 19.94
CA PHE A 170 27.70 -15.82 18.95
C PHE A 170 27.01 -14.49 19.29
N VAL A 171 26.64 -14.27 20.55
CA VAL A 171 26.03 -13.00 21.00
C VAL A 171 27.00 -11.83 20.80
N ASP A 172 28.28 -12.00 21.13
CA ASP A 172 29.30 -10.98 20.93
C ASP A 172 29.54 -10.69 19.44
N HIS A 173 29.55 -11.72 18.60
CA HIS A 173 29.62 -11.55 17.15
C HIS A 173 28.42 -10.76 16.62
N ILE A 174 27.19 -11.10 17.03
CA ILE A 174 25.99 -10.38 16.63
C ILE A 174 26.02 -8.92 17.10
N ASN A 175 26.58 -8.66 18.29
CA ASN A 175 26.75 -7.30 18.81
C ASN A 175 27.81 -6.48 18.06
N SER A 176 28.75 -7.13 17.36
CA SER A 176 29.73 -6.46 16.50
C SER A 176 29.14 -6.00 15.15
N ILE A 177 27.95 -6.47 14.78
CA ILE A 177 27.26 -6.12 13.53
C ILE A 177 26.75 -4.65 13.60
N PRO A 178 26.83 -3.86 12.51
CA PRO A 178 26.31 -2.50 12.47
C PRO A 178 24.84 -2.40 12.91
N ARG A 179 24.48 -1.33 13.65
CA ARG A 179 23.12 -1.13 14.20
C ARG A 179 22.00 -1.30 13.16
N ASN A 180 22.20 -0.80 11.94
CA ASN A 180 21.20 -0.86 10.87
C ASN A 180 20.82 -2.30 10.47
N CYS A 181 21.73 -3.25 10.61
CA CYS A 181 21.50 -4.67 10.33
C CYS A 181 21.02 -5.41 11.59
N ARG A 182 21.43 -4.96 12.78
CA ARG A 182 21.04 -5.56 14.05
C ARG A 182 19.55 -5.40 14.36
N GLU A 183 18.91 -4.34 13.87
CA GLU A 183 17.47 -4.07 14.06
C GLU A 183 16.58 -4.85 13.06
N THR A 184 17.15 -5.74 12.25
CA THR A 184 16.39 -6.54 11.29
C THR A 184 15.67 -7.71 11.96
N MET A 185 14.60 -8.16 11.30
CA MET A 185 13.76 -9.26 11.77
C MET A 185 14.56 -10.56 11.94
N LEU A 186 15.48 -10.84 11.02
CA LEU A 186 16.40 -11.96 11.06
C LEU A 186 17.26 -11.96 12.33
N VAL A 187 18.02 -10.88 12.56
CA VAL A 187 18.93 -10.79 13.70
C VAL A 187 18.16 -10.80 15.02
N ASN A 188 17.03 -10.09 15.09
CA ASN A 188 16.19 -10.09 16.27
C ASN A 188 15.68 -11.48 16.63
N ARG A 189 15.30 -12.27 15.61
CA ARG A 189 14.80 -13.61 15.78
C ARG A 189 15.88 -14.59 16.21
N VAL A 190 17.07 -14.50 15.62
CA VAL A 190 18.24 -15.29 16.01
C VAL A 190 18.64 -15.00 17.45
N ILE A 191 18.74 -13.73 17.85
CA ILE A 191 19.04 -13.35 19.24
C ILE A 191 18.01 -13.93 20.21
N ARG A 192 16.70 -13.76 19.92
CA ARG A 192 15.63 -14.31 20.77
C ARG A 192 15.72 -15.83 20.89
N GLY A 193 16.00 -16.54 19.81
CA GLY A 193 16.19 -18.00 19.82
C GLY A 193 17.39 -18.42 20.69
N ILE A 194 18.54 -17.77 20.52
CA ILE A 194 19.77 -18.00 21.29
C ILE A 194 19.54 -17.70 22.79
N GLU A 195 18.89 -16.58 23.11
CA GLU A 195 18.59 -16.21 24.50
C GLU A 195 17.61 -17.19 25.16
N HIS A 196 16.59 -17.64 24.42
CA HIS A 196 15.64 -18.62 24.91
C HIS A 196 16.33 -19.97 25.17
N PHE A 197 17.18 -20.41 24.24
CA PHE A 197 17.98 -21.62 24.42
C PHE A 197 18.93 -21.53 25.62
N ARG A 198 19.56 -20.38 25.85
CA ARG A 198 20.43 -20.14 27.01
C ARG A 198 19.71 -20.39 28.34
N VAL A 199 18.43 -19.99 28.43
CA VAL A 199 17.64 -20.12 29.65
C VAL A 199 17.05 -21.53 29.79
N ARG A 200 16.44 -22.05 28.73
CA ARG A 200 15.71 -23.33 28.75
C ARG A 200 16.60 -24.57 28.64
N LYS A 201 17.79 -24.44 28.02
CA LYS A 201 18.73 -25.53 27.77
C LYS A 201 18.06 -26.73 27.06
N SER A 202 17.13 -26.44 26.15
CA SER A 202 16.42 -27.43 25.34
C SER A 202 16.24 -26.92 23.92
N ALA A 203 16.72 -27.71 22.96
CA ALA A 203 16.55 -27.40 21.54
C ALA A 203 15.06 -27.49 21.13
N ALA A 204 14.36 -28.53 21.59
CA ALA A 204 12.93 -28.75 21.28
C ALA A 204 12.03 -27.59 21.74
N GLU A 205 12.25 -27.05 22.94
CA GLU A 205 11.48 -25.89 23.44
C GLU A 205 11.83 -24.59 22.69
N THR A 206 13.02 -24.52 22.10
CA THR A 206 13.41 -23.37 21.27
C THR A 206 12.69 -23.40 19.93
N VAL A 207 12.50 -24.58 19.31
CA VAL A 207 11.73 -24.75 18.07
C VAL A 207 10.30 -24.25 18.25
N THR A 208 9.59 -24.70 19.29
CA THR A 208 8.19 -24.31 19.54
C THR A 208 8.04 -22.81 19.81
N MET A 209 9.00 -22.23 20.54
CA MET A 209 9.05 -20.77 20.74
C MET A 209 9.25 -20.03 19.41
N MET A 210 10.17 -20.50 18.56
CA MET A 210 10.45 -19.86 17.28
C MET A 210 9.28 -19.94 16.30
N GLU A 211 8.48 -21.00 16.34
CA GLU A 211 7.23 -21.10 15.58
C GLU A 211 6.21 -20.05 16.04
N SER A 212 6.01 -19.92 17.36
CA SER A 212 5.15 -18.87 17.94
C SER A 212 5.61 -17.46 17.55
N GLN A 213 6.93 -17.21 17.53
CA GLN A 213 7.48 -15.94 17.04
C GLN A 213 7.18 -15.70 15.55
N SER A 214 7.19 -16.75 14.70
CA SER A 214 6.78 -16.59 13.29
C SER A 214 5.34 -16.10 13.17
N GLY A 215 4.43 -16.71 13.93
CA GLY A 215 3.03 -16.29 13.94
C GLY A 215 2.87 -14.81 14.33
N ILE A 216 3.60 -14.37 15.36
CA ILE A 216 3.61 -12.97 15.81
C ILE A 216 4.17 -12.04 14.73
N ASP A 217 5.24 -12.46 14.06
CA ASP A 217 5.90 -11.74 12.98
C ASP A 217 4.96 -11.54 11.77
N VAL A 218 4.24 -12.58 11.36
CA VAL A 218 3.21 -12.51 10.31
C VAL A 218 2.06 -11.59 10.72
N ALA A 219 1.58 -11.69 11.96
CA ALA A 219 0.53 -10.81 12.48
C ALA A 219 0.97 -9.34 12.50
N ASN A 220 2.22 -9.06 12.88
CA ASN A 220 2.79 -7.72 12.87
C ASN A 220 2.89 -7.14 11.46
N VAL A 221 3.34 -7.92 10.47
CA VAL A 221 3.33 -7.51 9.07
C VAL A 221 1.91 -7.15 8.65
N ASN A 222 0.92 -8.00 8.90
CA ASN A 222 -0.47 -7.73 8.52
C ASN A 222 -1.05 -6.49 9.19
N SER A 223 -0.78 -6.29 10.48
CA SER A 223 -1.22 -5.13 11.25
C SER A 223 -0.63 -3.81 10.72
N SER A 224 0.63 -3.82 10.29
CA SER A 224 1.31 -2.63 9.76
C SER A 224 0.66 -2.03 8.50
N TYR A 225 -0.18 -2.79 7.78
CA TYR A 225 -0.91 -2.34 6.60
C TYR A 225 -2.35 -1.86 6.92
N ALA A 226 -2.80 -1.94 8.17
CA ALA A 226 -4.18 -1.60 8.54
C ALA A 226 -4.58 -0.18 8.10
N ILE A 227 -3.72 0.81 8.37
CA ILE A 227 -4.01 2.20 8.00
C ILE A 227 -4.09 2.42 6.48
N ILE A 228 -3.23 1.76 5.70
CA ILE A 228 -3.26 1.86 4.23
C ILE A 228 -4.56 1.24 3.69
N LYS A 229 -5.02 0.12 4.27
CA LYS A 229 -6.31 -0.50 3.90
C LYS A 229 -7.48 0.44 4.17
N VAL A 230 -7.45 1.17 5.28
CA VAL A 230 -8.45 2.22 5.58
C VAL A 230 -8.42 3.33 4.52
N PHE A 231 -7.25 3.78 4.08
CA PHE A 231 -7.14 4.79 3.02
C PHE A 231 -7.66 4.27 1.67
N ILE A 232 -7.34 3.03 1.30
CA ILE A 232 -7.85 2.39 0.08
C ILE A 232 -9.38 2.31 0.09
N TRP A 233 -9.98 2.05 1.26
CA TRP A 233 -11.42 2.02 1.46
C TRP A 233 -12.06 3.42 1.45
N ALA A 234 -11.39 4.42 2.01
CA ALA A 234 -11.90 5.78 2.09
C ALA A 234 -11.96 6.50 0.73
N MET A 235 -11.00 6.25 -0.18
CA MET A 235 -10.93 6.94 -1.48
C MET A 235 -12.20 6.78 -2.34
N PRO A 236 -12.73 5.56 -2.58
CA PRO A 236 -14.00 5.39 -3.31
C PRO A 236 -15.20 6.07 -2.66
N ILE A 237 -15.26 6.07 -1.32
CA ILE A 237 -16.34 6.71 -0.56
C ILE A 237 -16.29 8.23 -0.74
N LEU A 238 -15.09 8.82 -0.69
CA LEU A 238 -14.90 10.25 -0.99
C LEU A 238 -15.32 10.58 -2.43
N GLY A 239 -14.98 9.73 -3.40
CA GLY A 239 -15.47 9.86 -4.78
C GLY A 239 -16.99 9.87 -4.84
N PHE A 240 -17.63 8.87 -4.24
CA PHE A 240 -19.10 8.78 -4.18
C PHE A 240 -19.74 10.03 -3.54
N ILE A 241 -19.18 10.52 -2.43
CA ILE A 241 -19.60 11.79 -1.80
C ILE A 241 -19.51 12.94 -2.82
N GLY A 242 -18.44 12.99 -3.62
CA GLY A 242 -18.29 13.96 -4.69
C GLY A 242 -19.39 13.90 -5.75
N THR A 243 -19.78 12.69 -6.18
CA THR A 243 -20.93 12.54 -7.06
C THR A 243 -22.24 13.01 -6.43
N VAL A 244 -22.49 12.66 -5.16
CA VAL A 244 -23.72 13.07 -4.46
C VAL A 244 -23.80 14.60 -4.37
N MET A 245 -22.69 15.26 -4.04
CA MET A 245 -22.64 16.73 -4.00
C MET A 245 -22.85 17.35 -5.39
N GLY A 246 -22.20 16.82 -6.43
CA GLY A 246 -22.33 17.33 -7.79
C GLY A 246 -23.74 17.14 -8.37
N VAL A 247 -24.39 16.00 -8.09
CA VAL A 247 -25.80 15.77 -8.46
C VAL A 247 -26.73 16.71 -7.69
N SER A 248 -26.53 16.86 -6.37
CA SER A 248 -27.36 17.74 -5.54
C SER A 248 -27.30 19.20 -5.99
N THR A 249 -26.09 19.70 -6.27
CA THR A 249 -25.90 21.07 -6.78
C THR A 249 -26.53 21.26 -8.16
N ALA A 250 -26.34 20.30 -9.07
CA ALA A 250 -26.95 20.34 -10.40
C ALA A 250 -28.49 20.38 -10.34
N VAL A 251 -29.12 19.53 -9.52
CA VAL A 251 -30.58 19.51 -9.34
C VAL A 251 -31.08 20.81 -8.69
N SER A 252 -30.39 21.32 -7.67
CA SER A 252 -30.77 22.57 -7.01
C SER A 252 -30.74 23.78 -7.94
N GLY A 253 -29.72 23.85 -8.83
CA GLY A 253 -29.61 24.92 -9.82
C GLY A 253 -30.70 24.89 -10.89
N LEU A 254 -31.17 23.68 -11.25
CA LEU A 254 -32.31 23.52 -12.15
C LEU A 254 -33.61 24.00 -11.50
N SER A 255 -33.88 23.58 -10.26
CA SER A 255 -35.09 24.00 -9.52
C SER A 255 -35.14 25.52 -9.35
N ALA A 256 -34.04 26.14 -8.94
CA ALA A 256 -33.96 27.60 -8.78
C ALA A 256 -34.20 28.34 -10.10
N THR A 257 -33.78 27.78 -11.24
CA THR A 257 -34.04 28.41 -12.54
C THR A 257 -35.49 28.22 -12.97
N LEU A 258 -36.10 27.05 -12.72
CA LEU A 258 -37.52 26.80 -13.02
C LEU A 258 -38.46 27.71 -12.23
N GLU A 259 -38.12 28.05 -10.99
CA GLU A 259 -38.88 29.00 -10.16
C GLU A 259 -38.81 30.45 -10.68
N ASN A 260 -37.75 30.80 -11.42
CA ASN A 260 -37.49 32.17 -11.91
C ASN A 260 -37.58 32.30 -13.44
N ALA A 261 -37.86 31.23 -14.18
CA ALA A 261 -37.80 31.23 -15.64
C ALA A 261 -39.12 31.70 -16.27
N SER A 262 -39.11 32.94 -16.79
CA SER A 262 -40.13 33.44 -17.71
C SER A 262 -39.76 33.21 -19.19
N ASP A 263 -38.57 32.69 -19.48
CA ASP A 263 -37.99 32.69 -20.84
C ASP A 263 -37.37 31.33 -21.23
N VAL A 264 -37.70 30.83 -22.42
CA VAL A 264 -37.34 29.48 -22.92
C VAL A 264 -35.81 29.31 -23.10
N SER A 265 -35.11 30.42 -23.33
CA SER A 265 -33.64 30.45 -23.44
C SER A 265 -32.93 30.12 -22.12
N ALA A 266 -33.50 30.55 -20.99
CA ALA A 266 -32.95 30.31 -19.65
C ALA A 266 -32.99 28.82 -19.28
N VAL A 267 -34.03 28.10 -19.72
CA VAL A 267 -34.17 26.66 -19.50
C VAL A 267 -33.09 25.88 -20.24
N THR A 268 -32.79 26.25 -21.49
CA THR A 268 -31.73 25.60 -22.28
C THR A 268 -30.34 25.81 -21.66
N SER A 269 -30.05 27.01 -21.16
CA SER A 269 -28.80 27.29 -20.46
C SER A 269 -28.67 26.49 -19.16
N SER A 270 -29.78 26.35 -18.43
CA SER A 270 -29.83 25.57 -17.19
C SER A 270 -29.58 24.09 -17.43
N MET A 271 -30.16 23.51 -18.48
CA MET A 271 -29.89 22.12 -18.85
C MET A 271 -28.39 21.91 -19.18
N LYS A 272 -27.75 22.82 -19.92
CA LYS A 272 -26.31 22.76 -20.17
C LYS A 272 -25.49 22.82 -18.88
N SER A 273 -25.87 23.68 -17.94
CA SER A 273 -25.22 23.78 -16.63
C SER A 273 -25.38 22.50 -15.80
N VAL A 274 -26.57 21.88 -15.82
CA VAL A 274 -26.86 20.62 -15.13
C VAL A 274 -25.99 19.48 -15.68
N PHE A 275 -25.91 19.34 -17.00
CA PHE A 275 -25.05 18.32 -17.63
C PHE A 275 -23.56 18.57 -17.36
N GLY A 276 -23.14 19.84 -17.30
CA GLY A 276 -21.77 20.21 -16.92
C GLY A 276 -21.44 19.81 -15.48
N GLY A 277 -22.29 20.16 -14.52
CA GLY A 277 -22.13 19.80 -13.11
C GLY A 277 -22.14 18.29 -12.89
N LEU A 278 -23.05 17.57 -13.56
CA LEU A 278 -23.10 16.12 -13.52
C LEU A 278 -21.84 15.47 -14.11
N GLY A 279 -21.32 16.02 -15.21
CA GLY A 279 -20.06 15.59 -15.82
C GLY A 279 -18.88 15.73 -14.86
N THR A 280 -18.75 16.89 -14.21
CA THR A 280 -17.70 17.10 -13.19
C THR A 280 -17.85 16.14 -12.00
N ALA A 281 -19.09 15.87 -11.58
CA ALA A 281 -19.38 14.93 -10.50
C ALA A 281 -18.87 13.52 -10.84
N PHE A 282 -19.20 12.99 -12.02
CA PHE A 282 -18.72 11.67 -12.45
C PHE A 282 -17.21 11.61 -12.60
N ASP A 283 -16.59 12.67 -13.14
CA ASP A 283 -15.15 12.77 -13.28
C ASP A 283 -14.47 12.63 -11.89
N THR A 284 -14.99 13.27 -10.83
CA THR A 284 -14.41 13.14 -9.47
C THR A 284 -14.42 11.71 -8.93
N THR A 285 -15.49 10.94 -9.18
CA THR A 285 -15.55 9.53 -8.76
C THR A 285 -14.61 8.68 -9.58
N LEU A 286 -14.56 8.87 -10.90
CA LEU A 286 -13.64 8.15 -11.76
C LEU A 286 -12.18 8.37 -11.32
N LEU A 287 -11.81 9.61 -11.00
CA LEU A 287 -10.48 9.94 -10.49
C LEU A 287 -10.18 9.22 -9.16
N ALA A 288 -11.12 9.25 -8.21
CA ALA A 288 -10.94 8.60 -6.90
C ALA A 288 -10.76 7.09 -7.02
N LEU A 289 -11.50 6.43 -7.92
CA LEU A 289 -11.36 5.00 -8.19
C LEU A 289 -10.01 4.66 -8.83
N ILE A 290 -9.55 5.47 -9.79
CA ILE A 290 -8.23 5.30 -10.41
C ILE A 290 -7.12 5.45 -9.37
N MET A 291 -7.17 6.49 -8.53
CA MET A 291 -6.20 6.69 -7.45
C MET A 291 -6.21 5.53 -6.44
N SER A 292 -7.39 5.03 -6.07
CA SER A 292 -7.51 3.86 -5.19
C SER A 292 -6.86 2.61 -5.78
N MET A 293 -7.11 2.35 -7.07
CA MET A 293 -6.49 1.23 -7.78
C MET A 293 -4.96 1.36 -7.84
N LEU A 294 -4.44 2.56 -8.12
CA LEU A 294 -3.00 2.83 -8.17
C LEU A 294 -2.28 2.60 -6.85
N VAL A 295 -2.95 2.78 -5.71
CA VAL A 295 -2.40 2.50 -4.38
C VAL A 295 -2.53 1.02 -4.00
N LYS A 296 -3.63 0.38 -4.37
CA LYS A 296 -3.93 -1.00 -3.99
C LYS A 296 -2.92 -2.00 -4.56
N ILE A 297 -2.56 -1.88 -5.84
CA ILE A 297 -1.62 -2.78 -6.52
C ILE A 297 -0.25 -2.84 -5.81
N PRO A 298 0.47 -1.70 -5.60
CA PRO A 298 1.77 -1.74 -4.92
C PRO A 298 1.64 -2.16 -3.45
N THR A 299 0.52 -1.85 -2.78
CA THR A 299 0.27 -2.32 -1.41
C THR A 299 0.26 -3.85 -1.34
N SER A 300 -0.49 -4.51 -2.24
CA SER A 300 -0.55 -5.97 -2.29
C SER A 300 0.80 -6.60 -2.64
N ALA A 301 1.54 -6.00 -3.57
CA ALA A 301 2.88 -6.48 -3.94
C ALA A 301 3.86 -6.38 -2.77
N LEU A 302 3.86 -5.26 -2.04
CA LEU A 302 4.76 -5.05 -0.90
C LEU A 302 4.41 -5.94 0.29
N GLN A 303 3.11 -6.13 0.60
CA GLN A 303 2.66 -7.04 1.64
C GLN A 303 3.08 -8.48 1.35
N ARG A 304 2.98 -8.93 0.09
CA ARG A 304 3.46 -10.25 -0.33
C ARG A 304 4.97 -10.38 -0.13
N ASN A 305 5.74 -9.36 -0.53
CA ASN A 305 7.20 -9.39 -0.40
C ASN A 305 7.68 -9.37 1.05
N GLU A 306 7.01 -8.63 1.94
CA GLU A 306 7.26 -8.68 3.39
C GLU A 306 6.90 -10.06 3.96
N GLY A 307 5.77 -10.66 3.54
CA GLY A 307 5.41 -12.03 3.92
C GLY A 307 6.46 -13.06 3.53
N SER A 308 6.94 -13.01 2.28
CA SER A 308 8.03 -13.89 1.82
C SER A 308 9.34 -13.67 2.57
N LEU A 309 9.61 -12.46 3.07
CA LEU A 309 10.78 -12.22 3.92
C LEU A 309 10.66 -12.95 5.25
N VAL A 310 9.48 -12.95 5.90
CA VAL A 310 9.27 -13.69 7.15
C VAL A 310 9.51 -15.19 6.93
N THR A 311 8.98 -15.75 5.84
CA THR A 311 9.25 -17.14 5.47
C THR A 311 10.75 -17.41 5.26
N LEU A 312 11.47 -16.49 4.62
CA LEU A 312 12.92 -16.63 4.45
C LEU A 312 13.69 -16.57 5.79
N VAL A 313 13.20 -15.77 6.74
CA VAL A 313 13.76 -15.75 8.12
C VAL A 313 13.51 -17.08 8.80
N ASP A 314 12.30 -17.65 8.69
CA ASP A 314 11.95 -18.96 9.23
C ASP A 314 12.88 -20.05 8.69
N GLU A 315 13.06 -20.10 7.37
CA GLU A 315 13.93 -21.05 6.70
C GLU A 315 15.38 -20.90 7.15
N TYR A 316 15.91 -19.67 7.21
CA TYR A 316 17.27 -19.44 7.71
C TYR A 316 17.44 -19.92 9.15
N CYS A 317 16.49 -19.62 10.04
CA CYS A 317 16.55 -20.07 11.43
C CYS A 317 16.47 -21.60 11.54
N ASN A 318 15.63 -22.25 10.74
CA ASN A 318 15.54 -23.70 10.74
C ASN A 318 16.85 -24.36 10.28
N GLU A 319 17.41 -23.87 9.17
CA GLU A 319 18.61 -24.46 8.56
C GLU A 319 19.91 -24.14 9.29
N ASN A 320 20.06 -22.90 9.79
CA ASN A 320 21.34 -22.40 10.32
C ASN A 320 21.37 -22.27 11.84
N LEU A 321 20.21 -22.11 12.51
CA LEU A 321 20.14 -22.01 13.96
C LEU A 321 19.70 -23.34 14.58
N LEU A 322 18.47 -23.80 14.29
CA LEU A 322 17.84 -24.98 14.92
C LEU A 322 18.61 -26.27 14.65
N ARG A 323 19.12 -26.45 13.42
CA ARG A 323 19.93 -27.62 13.07
C ARG A 323 21.27 -27.70 13.81
N ARG A 324 21.82 -26.56 14.25
CA ARG A 324 23.13 -26.48 14.93
C ARG A 324 23.02 -26.40 16.45
N LEU A 325 21.81 -26.33 17.00
CA LEU A 325 21.56 -26.28 18.44
C LEU A 325 21.83 -27.65 19.08
N ASN A 326 22.76 -27.68 20.04
CA ASN A 326 23.09 -28.89 20.79
C ASN A 326 22.89 -28.66 22.30
N ASP A 327 21.92 -29.35 22.89
CA ASP A 327 21.55 -29.23 24.31
C ASP A 327 22.37 -30.14 25.24
N GLY A 328 23.40 -30.82 24.73
CA GLY A 328 24.31 -31.66 25.50
C GLY A 328 23.69 -32.97 26.00
N LYS A 329 22.43 -33.25 25.62
CA LYS A 329 21.77 -34.54 25.82
C LYS A 329 22.03 -35.38 24.56
N GLU A 330 22.35 -36.67 24.71
CA GLU A 330 22.67 -37.55 23.57
C GLU A 330 21.65 -37.37 22.42
N GLY A 331 22.12 -36.97 21.23
CA GLY A 331 21.26 -36.70 20.06
C GLY A 331 20.60 -35.31 20.05
N GLY A 332 21.11 -34.30 20.75
CA GLY A 332 20.55 -32.93 20.77
C GLY A 332 20.40 -32.28 19.38
N ALA A 333 21.40 -32.45 18.51
CA ALA A 333 21.35 -31.97 17.12
C ALA A 333 20.32 -32.75 16.26
N GLU A 334 20.15 -34.05 16.51
CA GLU A 334 19.11 -34.87 15.87
C GLU A 334 17.71 -34.56 16.40
N ARG A 335 17.58 -34.10 17.66
CA ARG A 335 16.31 -33.64 18.23
C ARG A 335 15.91 -32.25 17.76
N GLY A 336 16.86 -31.35 17.52
CA GLY A 336 16.62 -30.07 16.85
C GLY A 336 16.10 -30.27 15.42
N SER A 337 16.60 -31.28 14.70
CA SER A 337 16.09 -31.69 13.39
C SER A 337 14.80 -32.53 13.46
N GLN A 338 14.58 -33.32 14.51
CA GLN A 338 13.29 -34.01 14.80
C GLN A 338 12.20 -33.07 15.35
N GLY A 339 12.53 -31.87 15.83
CA GLY A 339 11.54 -30.81 15.99
C GLY A 339 10.95 -30.37 14.64
N LEU A 340 11.75 -30.49 13.57
CA LEU A 340 11.35 -30.28 12.17
C LEU A 340 10.69 -31.52 11.56
N ALA A 341 11.19 -32.71 11.92
CA ALA A 341 10.62 -33.98 11.53
C ALA A 341 9.87 -34.55 12.71
N LEU A 342 8.56 -34.26 12.79
CA LEU A 342 7.59 -35.11 13.49
C LEU A 342 7.89 -36.57 13.09
N GLY A 343 8.77 -37.20 13.87
CA GLY A 343 9.50 -38.36 13.45
C GLY A 343 8.64 -39.56 13.69
N ASN A 344 8.24 -40.24 12.61
CA ASN A 344 8.05 -41.68 12.51
C ASN A 344 7.38 -42.41 13.70
N THR A 345 6.43 -41.78 14.38
CA THR A 345 5.41 -42.44 15.18
C THR A 345 4.05 -42.11 14.56
N PRO A 346 3.70 -42.72 13.40
CA PRO A 346 2.72 -42.15 12.49
C PRO A 346 1.26 -42.44 12.84
N SER A 347 0.97 -43.27 13.85
CA SER A 347 -0.41 -43.71 14.11
C SER A 347 -1.00 -43.06 15.36
N LEU A 348 -0.44 -43.27 16.54
CA LEU A 348 -1.15 -42.92 17.78
C LEU A 348 -1.27 -41.42 18.07
N LEU A 349 -0.21 -40.64 17.84
CA LEU A 349 -0.29 -39.18 17.99
C LEU A 349 -1.09 -38.58 16.83
N LYS A 350 -0.93 -39.11 15.61
CA LYS A 350 -1.60 -38.60 14.41
C LYS A 350 -3.12 -38.82 14.48
N GLU A 351 -3.59 -39.93 15.03
CA GLU A 351 -5.02 -40.16 15.31
C GLU A 351 -5.54 -39.12 16.33
N ALA A 352 -4.86 -38.95 17.46
CA ALA A 352 -5.28 -38.01 18.52
C ALA A 352 -5.15 -36.52 18.13
N LEU A 353 -4.17 -36.18 17.29
CA LEU A 353 -3.98 -34.83 16.75
C LEU A 353 -4.94 -34.55 15.59
N MET A 354 -5.20 -35.52 14.70
CA MET A 354 -6.21 -35.34 13.63
C MET A 354 -7.61 -35.22 14.21
N GLU A 355 -7.90 -35.90 15.31
CA GLU A 355 -9.19 -35.80 16.00
C GLU A 355 -9.37 -34.45 16.73
N SER A 356 -8.30 -33.87 17.27
CA SER A 356 -8.34 -32.58 17.99
C SER A 356 -8.12 -31.33 17.11
N LEU A 357 -7.30 -31.42 16.05
CA LEU A 357 -6.98 -30.28 15.17
C LEU A 357 -7.84 -30.22 13.90
N GLY A 358 -8.45 -31.34 13.49
CA GLY A 358 -9.24 -31.41 12.26
C GLY A 358 -10.57 -30.64 12.31
N THR A 359 -11.03 -30.24 13.49
CA THR A 359 -12.39 -29.71 13.67
C THR A 359 -12.49 -28.32 14.27
N SER A 360 -11.48 -27.81 14.99
CA SER A 360 -11.51 -26.48 15.61
C SER A 360 -10.80 -25.44 14.74
N GLU A 361 -9.50 -25.59 14.51
CA GLU A 361 -8.65 -24.63 13.79
C GLU A 361 -9.05 -24.46 12.32
N LEU A 362 -9.38 -25.55 11.62
CA LEU A 362 -9.85 -25.46 10.23
C LEU A 362 -11.21 -24.75 10.14
N LYS A 363 -12.10 -24.99 11.11
CA LYS A 363 -13.39 -24.28 11.17
C LYS A 363 -13.20 -22.83 11.55
N GLU A 364 -12.23 -22.50 12.39
CA GLU A 364 -11.95 -21.13 12.82
C GLU A 364 -11.27 -20.33 11.70
N PHE A 365 -10.31 -20.92 10.98
CA PHE A 365 -9.69 -20.33 9.80
C PHE A 365 -10.67 -20.23 8.62
N GLN A 366 -11.53 -21.24 8.41
CA GLN A 366 -12.58 -21.20 7.39
C GLN A 366 -13.70 -20.23 7.75
N LYS A 367 -14.04 -20.09 9.04
CA LYS A 367 -14.99 -19.09 9.55
C LYS A 367 -14.41 -17.69 9.44
N GLN A 368 -13.14 -17.48 9.79
CA GLN A 368 -12.48 -16.18 9.67
C GLN A 368 -12.26 -15.79 8.20
N SER A 369 -11.93 -16.75 7.34
CA SER A 369 -11.85 -16.55 5.88
C SER A 369 -13.24 -16.29 5.28
N ALA A 370 -14.28 -17.00 5.72
CA ALA A 370 -15.65 -16.77 5.31
C ALA A 370 -16.18 -15.41 5.81
N GLU A 371 -15.89 -15.00 7.05
CA GLU A 371 -16.26 -13.70 7.59
C GLU A 371 -15.57 -12.56 6.82
N ASN A 372 -14.27 -12.70 6.52
CA ASN A 372 -13.54 -11.74 5.70
C ASN A 372 -14.07 -11.70 4.24
N ALA A 373 -14.40 -12.85 3.66
CA ALA A 373 -14.97 -12.95 2.32
C ALA A 373 -16.42 -12.42 2.27
N ILE A 374 -17.22 -12.64 3.31
CA ILE A 374 -18.59 -12.11 3.46
C ILE A 374 -18.54 -10.61 3.68
N ALA A 375 -17.57 -10.07 4.42
CA ALA A 375 -17.38 -8.63 4.58
C ALA A 375 -16.97 -7.95 3.26
N ILE A 376 -16.11 -8.58 2.47
CA ILE A 376 -15.73 -8.06 1.13
C ILE A 376 -16.92 -8.18 0.16
N ALA A 377 -17.64 -9.31 0.18
CA ALA A 377 -18.81 -9.55 -0.66
C ALA A 377 -19.99 -8.65 -0.27
N SER A 378 -20.18 -8.34 1.01
CA SER A 378 -21.21 -7.42 1.47
C SER A 378 -20.89 -5.99 1.05
N GLN A 379 -19.62 -5.57 1.04
CA GLN A 379 -19.23 -4.26 0.52
C GLN A 379 -19.43 -4.15 -0.99
N ILE A 380 -19.08 -5.19 -1.76
CA ILE A 380 -19.34 -5.23 -3.20
C ILE A 380 -20.85 -5.24 -3.48
N ARG A 381 -21.64 -6.00 -2.70
CA ARG A 381 -23.11 -6.01 -2.82
C ARG A 381 -23.71 -4.65 -2.48
N VAL A 382 -23.31 -4.01 -1.38
CA VAL A 382 -23.82 -2.68 -1.01
C VAL A 382 -23.46 -1.65 -2.07
N ALA A 383 -22.23 -1.65 -2.60
CA ALA A 383 -21.84 -0.76 -3.69
C ALA A 383 -22.64 -1.03 -4.99
N ALA A 384 -22.87 -2.30 -5.34
CA ALA A 384 -23.69 -2.68 -6.48
C ALA A 384 -25.17 -2.31 -6.27
N GLN A 385 -25.69 -2.46 -5.06
CA GLN A 385 -27.08 -2.17 -4.73
C GLN A 385 -27.33 -0.66 -4.75
N ILE A 386 -26.41 0.14 -4.22
CA ILE A 386 -26.44 1.61 -4.34
C ILE A 386 -26.39 2.04 -5.81
N SER A 387 -25.54 1.41 -6.62
CA SER A 387 -25.49 1.67 -8.07
C SER A 387 -26.83 1.34 -8.76
N THR A 388 -27.46 0.23 -8.38
CA THR A 388 -28.69 -0.24 -9.00
C THR A 388 -29.89 0.62 -8.57
N ASP A 389 -29.99 0.96 -7.28
CA ASP A 389 -31.02 1.85 -6.74
C ASP A 389 -30.86 3.27 -7.29
N MET A 390 -29.63 3.76 -7.43
CA MET A 390 -29.36 5.04 -8.07
C MET A 390 -29.78 5.04 -9.55
N GLN A 391 -29.55 3.94 -10.27
CA GLN A 391 -29.95 3.81 -11.67
C GLN A 391 -31.48 3.72 -11.83
N ASN A 392 -32.16 3.03 -10.91
CA ASN A 392 -33.63 2.97 -10.84
C ASN A 392 -34.24 4.34 -10.47
N ASN A 393 -33.64 5.08 -9.54
CA ASN A 393 -34.08 6.42 -9.21
C ASN A 393 -33.84 7.39 -10.38
N LEU A 394 -32.74 7.24 -11.12
CA LEU A 394 -32.43 8.05 -12.30
C LEU A 394 -33.40 7.77 -13.47
N SER A 395 -33.80 6.52 -13.67
CA SER A 395 -34.79 6.15 -14.68
C SER A 395 -36.19 6.66 -14.32
N THR A 396 -36.52 6.65 -13.03
CA THR A 396 -37.76 7.24 -12.51
C THR A 396 -37.76 8.76 -12.70
N LEU A 397 -36.64 9.44 -12.44
CA LEU A 397 -36.47 10.88 -12.67
C LEU A 397 -36.48 11.25 -14.16
N THR A 398 -35.92 10.43 -15.05
CA THR A 398 -36.02 10.68 -16.49
C THR A 398 -37.44 10.43 -17.01
N ALA A 399 -38.17 9.45 -16.47
CA ALA A 399 -39.58 9.22 -16.80
C ALA A 399 -40.49 10.38 -16.32
N THR A 400 -40.28 10.91 -15.12
CA THR A 400 -41.03 12.08 -14.62
C THR A 400 -40.68 13.35 -15.39
N MET A 401 -39.41 13.54 -15.77
CA MET A 401 -38.97 14.63 -16.66
C MET A 401 -39.59 14.52 -18.06
N ALA A 402 -39.70 13.30 -18.62
CA ALA A 402 -40.40 13.06 -19.88
C ALA A 402 -41.90 13.36 -19.78
N GLY A 403 -42.52 13.06 -18.64
CA GLY A 403 -43.91 13.42 -18.34
C GLY A 403 -44.12 14.94 -18.28
N LEU A 404 -43.27 15.64 -17.53
CA LEU A 404 -43.32 17.10 -17.39
C LEU A 404 -43.06 17.83 -18.71
N THR A 405 -42.13 17.34 -19.53
CA THR A 405 -41.86 17.90 -20.86
C THR A 405 -43.02 17.67 -21.82
N LYS A 406 -43.68 16.51 -21.77
CA LYS A 406 -44.90 16.26 -22.56
C LYS A 406 -46.03 17.18 -22.12
N GLN A 407 -46.26 17.34 -20.82
CA GLN A 407 -47.28 18.22 -20.27
C GLN A 407 -47.01 19.71 -20.57
N ALA A 408 -45.74 20.13 -20.54
CA ALA A 408 -45.31 21.45 -20.99
C ALA A 408 -45.52 21.65 -22.51
N SER A 409 -45.30 20.62 -23.32
CA SER A 409 -45.56 20.68 -24.77
C SER A 409 -47.06 20.75 -25.10
N GLU A 410 -47.90 20.04 -24.36
CA GLU A 410 -49.36 20.06 -24.54
C GLU A 410 -49.94 21.41 -24.12
N THR A 411 -49.51 21.95 -22.98
CA THR A 411 -49.94 23.29 -22.52
C THR A 411 -49.50 24.39 -23.48
N THR A 412 -48.27 24.34 -24.01
CA THR A 412 -47.80 25.31 -25.01
C THR A 412 -48.55 25.19 -26.35
N ASN A 413 -48.94 24.00 -26.77
CA ASN A 413 -49.74 23.80 -27.98
C ASN A 413 -51.18 24.31 -27.81
N VAL A 414 -51.80 24.06 -26.65
CA VAL A 414 -53.15 24.59 -26.33
C VAL A 414 -53.12 26.13 -26.30
N LEU A 415 -52.09 26.71 -25.70
CA LEU A 415 -51.96 28.18 -25.59
C LEU A 415 -51.73 28.82 -26.97
N LYS A 416 -50.96 28.18 -27.87
CA LYS A 416 -50.84 28.61 -29.27
C LYS A 416 -52.16 28.54 -30.03
N ALA A 417 -52.92 27.45 -29.86
CA ALA A 417 -54.23 27.28 -30.51
C ALA A 417 -55.24 28.34 -30.04
N GLN A 418 -55.25 28.67 -28.74
CA GLN A 418 -56.07 29.76 -28.20
C GLN A 418 -55.66 31.11 -28.79
N LEU A 419 -54.36 31.37 -28.94
CA LEU A 419 -53.84 32.60 -29.50
C LEU A 419 -54.18 32.74 -31.00
N GLU A 420 -54.22 31.63 -31.75
CA GLU A 420 -54.69 31.60 -33.13
C GLU A 420 -56.21 31.80 -33.25
N GLN A 421 -57.02 31.23 -32.36
CA GLN A 421 -58.46 31.51 -32.30
C GLN A 421 -58.72 32.99 -32.00
N HIS A 422 -58.04 33.55 -31.00
CA HIS A 422 -58.17 34.97 -30.65
C HIS A 422 -57.71 35.88 -31.79
N ARG A 423 -56.66 35.49 -32.53
CA ARG A 423 -56.20 36.19 -33.73
C ARG A 423 -57.25 36.17 -34.84
N GLN A 424 -57.93 35.03 -35.06
CA GLN A 424 -59.00 34.92 -36.05
C GLN A 424 -60.23 35.75 -35.67
N GLU A 425 -60.61 35.78 -34.39
CA GLU A 425 -61.69 36.62 -33.89
C GLU A 425 -61.39 38.13 -34.05
N VAL A 426 -60.16 38.54 -33.75
CA VAL A 426 -59.71 39.93 -33.94
C VAL A 426 -59.68 40.33 -35.42
N VAL A 427 -59.30 39.41 -36.32
CA VAL A 427 -59.36 39.65 -37.77
C VAL A 427 -60.80 39.71 -38.29
N ALA A 428 -61.71 38.92 -37.73
CA ALA A 428 -63.14 38.96 -38.08
C ALA A 428 -63.83 40.25 -37.60
N HIS A 429 -63.35 40.87 -36.52
CA HIS A 429 -63.89 42.12 -35.96
C HIS A 429 -63.18 43.39 -36.46
N GLN A 430 -62.21 43.31 -37.38
CA GLN A 430 -61.66 44.52 -37.99
C GLN A 430 -62.65 45.14 -39.00
N PRO A 431 -63.09 46.41 -38.83
CA PRO A 431 -63.95 47.07 -39.79
C PRO A 431 -63.19 47.27 -41.12
N LYS A 432 -63.80 46.82 -42.23
CA LYS A 432 -63.24 46.93 -43.60
C LYS A 432 -62.82 48.36 -43.89
N ARG A 433 -61.51 48.64 -43.84
CA ARG A 433 -60.93 49.92 -44.28
C ARG A 433 -61.18 50.10 -45.78
N ARG A 434 -61.92 51.15 -46.14
CA ARG A 434 -62.15 51.62 -47.52
C ARG A 434 -60.81 51.79 -48.24
N LYS A 435 -60.66 51.14 -49.41
CA LYS A 435 -59.58 51.39 -50.37
C LYS A 435 -59.71 52.82 -50.90
N GLY A 436 -58.70 53.66 -50.64
CA GLY A 436 -58.57 54.99 -51.20
C GLY A 436 -57.12 55.26 -51.59
N TRP A 437 -56.90 55.43 -52.90
CA TRP A 437 -55.92 56.29 -53.55
C TRP A 437 -54.48 56.37 -53.01
N PHE A 438 -53.52 55.80 -53.75
CA PHE A 438 -52.44 56.54 -54.42
C PHE A 438 -51.54 55.55 -55.18
N SER A 439 -51.67 55.51 -56.50
CA SER A 439 -50.76 54.78 -57.39
C SER A 439 -49.95 55.77 -58.23
N ARG A 440 -48.62 55.72 -58.05
CA ARG A 440 -47.63 55.60 -59.12
C ARG A 440 -47.59 56.74 -60.17
N SER A 441 -46.66 57.69 -59.99
CA SER A 441 -45.94 58.27 -61.13
C SER A 441 -44.46 58.43 -60.77
N GLY A 442 -43.61 57.75 -61.54
CA GLY A 442 -42.16 57.69 -61.37
C GLY A 442 -41.58 57.14 -62.66
N SER A 443 -41.73 57.93 -63.74
CA SER A 443 -41.16 57.59 -65.03
C SER A 443 -39.73 58.12 -65.12
N LYS A 444 -38.84 57.20 -65.47
CA LYS A 444 -37.44 57.38 -65.82
C LYS A 444 -37.24 58.56 -66.79
N ARG A 445 -36.23 59.40 -66.54
CA ARG A 445 -35.56 60.16 -67.59
C ARG A 445 -34.03 60.02 -67.47
N LYS A 446 -33.47 59.26 -68.41
CA LYS A 446 -32.05 59.19 -68.78
C LYS A 446 -31.60 60.51 -69.39
N ARG A 447 -30.37 60.95 -69.08
CA ARG A 447 -29.37 61.70 -69.87
C ARG A 447 -28.41 62.36 -68.86
N ARG A 448 -27.10 62.39 -69.04
CA ARG A 448 -26.15 61.81 -69.99
C ARG A 448 -24.80 61.86 -69.26
#